data_AF-A0A3R9TKK6-F1
#
_entry.id   AF-A0A3R9TKK6-F1
#
_cell.length_a   1.000
_cell.length_b   1.000
_cell.length_c   1.000
_cell.angle_alpha   90.00
_cell.angle_beta   90.00
_cell.angle_gamma   90.00
#
_symmetry.space_group_name_H-M   'P 1'
#
loop_
_entity.id
_entity.type
_entity.pdbx_description
1 polymer ?
#
loop_
_entity_poly.entity_id
_entity_poly.type
_entity_poly.pdbx_seq_one_letter_code
_entity_poly.pdbx_strand_id
1 'polypeptide(L)'
;MKILPSSEYDQILKYSVYWLVISIVIGVVAGLASTLIFVAFDISNKVRSLHHWLIYFLPFVGFGIGYLIKKYGSPIERGTHLLIDEIHQPKSFIPKRMSPIIFITSILTQLFGGSAGREAPAVQLSGALIDHLSHILKISEDNRKICLIASIGAGFAGVFGLPLAGA
;
A
#
# COMPACT_ATOMS: atom_id res chain seq x y z
N MET A 1 -0.07 -39.46 -23.10
CA MET A 1 -0.91 -38.40 -22.51
C MET A 1 -1.58 -39.00 -21.29
N LYS A 2 -0.99 -38.81 -20.08
CA LYS A 2 -1.58 -39.36 -18.85
C LYS A 2 -2.83 -38.56 -18.54
N ILE A 3 -3.99 -39.18 -18.65
CA ILE A 3 -5.27 -38.60 -18.26
C ILE A 3 -5.22 -38.52 -16.74
N LEU A 4 -5.10 -37.31 -16.21
CA LEU A 4 -5.09 -37.07 -14.78
C LEU A 4 -6.45 -37.50 -14.18
N PRO A 5 -6.49 -38.06 -12.96
CA PRO A 5 -7.74 -38.46 -12.33
C PRO A 5 -8.68 -37.27 -12.12
N SER A 6 -10.00 -37.48 -12.20
CA SER A 6 -11.02 -36.41 -12.10
C SER A 6 -10.90 -35.54 -10.84
N SER A 7 -10.36 -36.08 -9.74
CA SER A 7 -10.11 -35.36 -8.50
C SER A 7 -9.06 -34.25 -8.60
N GLU A 8 -8.09 -34.37 -9.53
CA GLU A 8 -7.06 -33.35 -9.72
C GLU A 8 -7.61 -32.11 -10.44
N TYR A 9 -8.53 -32.28 -11.40
CA TYR A 9 -9.17 -31.17 -12.09
C TYR A 9 -10.00 -30.28 -11.14
N ASP A 10 -10.74 -30.89 -10.21
CA ASP A 10 -11.52 -30.16 -9.22
C ASP A 10 -10.64 -29.34 -8.27
N GLN A 11 -9.46 -29.86 -7.91
CA GLN A 11 -8.50 -29.15 -7.06
C GLN A 11 -7.88 -27.96 -7.79
N ILE A 12 -7.48 -28.15 -9.06
CA ILE A 12 -6.95 -27.07 -9.90
C ILE A 12 -8.02 -25.97 -10.06
N LEU A 13 -9.26 -26.34 -10.37
CA LEU A 13 -10.34 -25.39 -10.55
C LEU A 13 -10.59 -24.56 -9.28
N LYS A 14 -10.67 -25.20 -8.11
CA LYS A 14 -10.84 -24.51 -6.82
C LYS A 14 -9.67 -23.56 -6.53
N TYR A 15 -8.44 -23.99 -6.80
CA TYR A 15 -7.24 -23.18 -6.59
C TYR A 15 -7.20 -21.96 -7.53
N SER A 16 -7.53 -22.15 -8.81
CA SER A 16 -7.60 -21.05 -9.78
C SER A 16 -8.68 -20.04 -9.43
N VAL A 17 -9.88 -20.50 -9.06
CA VAL A 17 -10.98 -19.61 -8.64
C VAL A 17 -10.58 -18.82 -7.39
N TYR A 18 -9.96 -19.47 -6.41
CA TYR A 18 -9.46 -18.82 -5.19
C TYR A 18 -8.50 -17.67 -5.51
N TRP A 19 -7.46 -17.93 -6.32
CA TRP A 19 -6.49 -16.90 -6.68
C TRP A 19 -7.05 -15.82 -7.59
N LEU A 20 -8.01 -16.15 -8.46
CA LEU A 20 -8.70 -15.17 -9.28
C LEU A 20 -9.47 -14.18 -8.41
N VAL A 21 -10.23 -14.67 -7.44
CA VAL A 21 -10.97 -13.83 -6.48
C VAL A 21 -10.02 -12.95 -5.67
N ILE A 22 -8.94 -13.54 -5.12
CA ILE A 22 -7.95 -12.79 -4.35
C ILE A 22 -7.28 -11.70 -5.19
N SER A 23 -6.89 -12.01 -6.42
CA SER A 23 -6.23 -11.05 -7.31
C SER A 23 -7.14 -9.88 -7.65
N ILE A 24 -8.44 -10.12 -7.87
CA ILE A 24 -9.44 -9.07 -8.08
C ILE A 24 -9.55 -8.19 -6.83
N VAL A 25 -9.67 -8.80 -5.65
CA VAL A 25 -9.75 -8.06 -4.38
C VAL A 25 -8.50 -7.19 -4.17
N ILE A 26 -7.31 -7.75 -4.42
CA ILE A 26 -6.05 -7.02 -4.34
C ILE A 26 -6.04 -5.83 -5.31
N GLY A 27 -6.40 -6.07 -6.57
CA GLY A 27 -6.47 -5.02 -7.59
C GLY A 27 -7.43 -3.89 -7.23
N VAL A 28 -8.63 -4.22 -6.74
CA VAL A 28 -9.62 -3.21 -6.33
C VAL A 28 -9.12 -2.39 -5.15
N VAL A 29 -8.61 -3.03 -4.09
CA VAL A 29 -8.15 -2.32 -2.89
C VAL A 29 -6.92 -1.48 -3.18
N ALA A 30 -5.93 -2.03 -3.90
CA ALA A 30 -4.72 -1.30 -4.28
C ALA A 30 -5.02 -0.16 -5.26
N GLY A 31 -5.94 -0.38 -6.21
CA GLY A 31 -6.42 0.66 -7.12
C GLY A 31 -7.08 1.81 -6.37
N LEU A 32 -8.02 1.52 -5.47
CA LEU A 32 -8.68 2.53 -4.63
C LEU A 32 -7.68 3.29 -3.75
N ALA A 33 -6.73 2.59 -3.11
CA ALA A 33 -5.68 3.21 -2.32
C ALA A 33 -4.80 4.15 -3.16
N SER A 34 -4.44 3.72 -4.37
CA SER A 34 -3.64 4.51 -5.32
C SER A 34 -4.39 5.74 -5.81
N THR A 35 -5.67 5.60 -6.19
CA THR A 35 -6.52 6.71 -6.59
C THR A 35 -6.70 7.70 -5.43
N LEU A 36 -6.87 7.21 -4.20
CA LEU A 36 -7.00 8.06 -3.02
C LEU A 36 -5.75 8.92 -2.80
N ILE A 37 -4.56 8.32 -2.88
CA ILE A 37 -3.28 9.06 -2.80
C ILE A 37 -3.15 10.04 -3.96
N PHE A 38 -3.45 9.61 -5.19
CA PHE A 38 -3.35 10.46 -6.38
C PHE A 38 -4.23 11.71 -6.25
N VAL A 39 -5.52 11.53 -5.93
CA VAL A 39 -6.49 12.62 -5.80
C VAL A 39 -6.09 13.55 -4.66
N ALA A 40 -5.68 13.01 -3.51
CA ALA A 40 -5.26 13.83 -2.39
C ALA A 40 -4.01 14.67 -2.72
N PHE A 41 -3.04 14.10 -3.42
CA PHE A 41 -1.84 14.83 -3.87
C PHE A 41 -2.18 15.91 -4.91
N ASP A 42 -3.08 15.62 -5.85
CA ASP A 42 -3.54 16.59 -6.85
C ASP A 42 -4.24 17.78 -6.19
N ILE A 43 -5.13 17.51 -5.22
CA ILE A 43 -5.79 18.55 -4.43
C ILE A 43 -4.75 19.35 -3.64
N SER A 44 -3.82 18.70 -2.94
CA SER A 44 -2.75 19.38 -2.20
C SER A 44 -1.92 20.30 -3.10
N ASN A 45 -1.59 19.86 -4.32
CA ASN A 45 -0.86 20.67 -5.28
C ASN A 45 -1.66 21.88 -5.77
N LYS A 46 -2.95 21.71 -6.06
CA LYS A 46 -3.85 22.80 -6.45
C LYS A 46 -4.04 23.82 -5.33
N VAL A 47 -4.20 23.37 -4.08
CA VAL A 47 -4.30 24.28 -2.93
C VAL A 47 -3.00 25.04 -2.73
N ARG A 48 -1.86 24.36 -2.81
CA ARG A 48 -0.53 24.96 -2.69
C ARG A 48 -0.25 25.97 -3.81
N SER A 49 -0.65 25.70 -5.05
CA SER A 49 -0.46 26.64 -6.17
C SER A 49 -1.33 27.89 -6.04
N LEU A 50 -2.46 27.81 -5.34
CA LEU A 50 -3.26 29.00 -4.99
C LEU A 50 -2.71 29.75 -3.77
N HIS A 51 -2.06 29.04 -2.85
CA HIS A 51 -1.59 29.55 -1.56
C HIS A 51 -0.09 29.29 -1.36
N HIS A 52 0.76 29.95 -2.17
CA HIS A 52 2.21 29.77 -2.12
C HIS A 52 2.83 30.01 -0.73
N TRP A 53 2.20 30.85 0.10
CA TRP A 53 2.65 31.13 1.47
C TRP A 53 2.62 29.91 2.40
N LEU A 54 1.87 28.85 2.07
CA LEU A 54 1.86 27.60 2.84
C LEU A 54 3.27 27.02 3.01
N ILE A 55 4.18 27.24 2.05
CA ILE A 55 5.55 26.73 2.13
C ILE A 55 6.31 27.21 3.38
N TYR A 56 5.99 28.40 3.91
CA TYR A 56 6.62 28.92 5.12
C TYR A 56 6.29 28.09 6.37
N PHE A 57 5.20 27.32 6.35
CA PHE A 57 4.81 26.43 7.44
C PHE A 57 5.43 25.02 7.33
N LEU A 58 6.11 24.70 6.22
CA LEU A 58 6.79 23.42 6.02
C LEU A 58 7.70 22.99 7.18
N PRO A 59 8.58 23.84 7.76
CA PRO A 59 9.44 23.41 8.88
C PRO A 59 8.64 23.02 10.14
N PHE A 60 7.54 23.72 10.45
CA PHE A 60 6.69 23.40 11.59
C PHE A 60 5.94 22.08 11.39
N VAL A 61 5.42 21.88 10.17
CA VAL A 61 4.73 20.64 9.80
C VAL A 61 5.70 19.47 9.76
N GLY A 62 6.89 19.66 9.18
CA GLY A 62 7.95 18.65 9.16
C GLY A 62 8.39 18.24 10.56
N PHE A 63 8.56 19.20 11.47
CA PHE A 63 8.81 18.91 12.88
C PHE A 63 7.67 18.12 13.53
N GLY A 64 6.42 18.53 13.30
CA GLY A 64 5.24 17.84 13.81
C GLY A 64 5.13 16.40 13.32
N ILE A 65 5.36 16.16 12.02
CA ILE A 65 5.40 14.84 11.40
C ILE A 65 6.54 14.01 12.00
N GLY A 66 7.75 14.57 12.09
CA GLY A 66 8.91 13.91 12.68
C GLY A 66 8.67 13.50 14.14
N TYR A 67 8.06 14.38 14.94
CA TYR A 67 7.67 14.09 16.31
C TYR A 67 6.59 12.99 16.38
N LEU A 68 5.58 13.05 15.51
CA LEU A 68 4.52 12.05 15.43
C LEU A 68 5.08 10.66 15.11
N ILE A 69 5.95 10.56 14.10
CA ILE A 69 6.61 9.30 13.72
C ILE A 69 7.54 8.83 14.84
N LYS A 70 8.31 9.71 15.47
CA LYS A 70 9.16 9.31 16.61
C LYS A 70 8.34 8.74 17.77
N LYS A 71 7.15 9.28 18.05
CA LYS A 71 6.32 8.86 19.20
C LYS A 71 5.43 7.65 18.91
N TYR A 72 4.86 7.56 17.72
CA TYR A 72 3.85 6.55 17.37
C TYR A 72 4.22 5.72 16.12
N GLY A 73 5.34 6.02 15.50
CA GLY A 73 5.75 5.46 14.22
C GLY A 73 6.54 4.16 14.33
N SER A 74 7.02 3.70 15.48
CA SER A 74 7.64 2.36 15.51
C SER A 74 6.58 1.26 15.34
N PRO A 75 6.69 0.27 14.43
CA PRO A 75 7.76 0.04 13.43
C PRO A 75 7.49 0.64 12.03
N ILE A 76 6.38 1.35 11.83
CA ILE A 76 5.95 2.06 10.61
C ILE A 76 6.99 3.04 10.05
N GLU A 77 7.87 3.60 10.88
CA GLU A 77 8.94 4.52 10.50
C GLU A 77 9.88 3.93 9.44
N ARG A 78 9.95 2.60 9.35
CA ARG A 78 10.70 1.88 8.30
C ARG A 78 10.01 1.96 6.93
N GLY A 79 8.75 2.38 6.87
CA GLY A 79 7.98 2.60 5.65
C GLY A 79 7.93 1.35 4.77
N THR A 80 8.33 1.49 3.51
CA THR A 80 8.36 0.39 2.55
C THR A 80 9.27 -0.76 2.98
N HIS A 81 10.35 -0.48 3.73
CA HIS A 81 11.22 -1.55 4.24
C HIS A 81 10.50 -2.49 5.21
N LEU A 82 9.50 -2.00 5.95
CA LEU A 82 8.68 -2.87 6.80
C LEU A 82 7.92 -3.91 5.97
N LEU A 83 7.36 -3.50 4.83
CA LEU A 83 6.66 -4.40 3.92
C LEU A 83 7.62 -5.43 3.31
N ILE A 84 8.79 -4.97 2.87
CA ILE A 84 9.83 -5.84 2.29
C ILE A 84 10.30 -6.87 3.32
N ASP A 85 10.55 -6.45 4.55
CA ASP A 85 10.95 -7.36 5.62
C ASP A 85 9.89 -8.40 5.89
N GLU A 86 8.61 -8.01 5.91
CA GLU A 86 7.51 -8.92 6.19
C GLU A 86 7.26 -9.91 5.04
N ILE A 87 7.65 -9.55 3.81
CA ILE A 87 7.68 -10.48 2.67
C ILE A 87 8.79 -11.53 2.85
N HIS A 88 10.00 -11.11 3.24
CA HIS A 88 11.17 -12.00 3.36
C HIS A 88 11.15 -12.84 4.64
N GLN A 89 10.81 -12.21 5.76
CA GLN A 89 10.77 -12.77 7.10
C GLN A 89 9.46 -12.32 7.76
N PRO A 90 8.34 -13.03 7.53
CA PRO A 90 7.08 -12.70 8.16
C PRO A 90 7.22 -12.87 9.68
N LYS A 91 7.29 -11.75 10.39
CA LYS A 91 7.45 -11.72 11.85
C LYS A 91 6.16 -11.30 12.52
N SER A 92 5.45 -10.36 11.91
CA SER A 92 4.28 -9.74 12.51
C SER A 92 3.47 -8.98 11.48
N PHE A 93 2.14 -8.97 11.65
CA PHE A 93 1.26 -8.13 10.84
C PHE A 93 1.66 -6.65 10.86
N ILE A 94 1.47 -6.00 9.72
CA ILE A 94 1.67 -4.57 9.55
C ILE A 94 0.71 -3.83 10.49
N PRO A 95 1.16 -2.89 11.32
CA PRO A 95 0.28 -2.17 12.23
C PRO A 95 -0.87 -1.45 11.51
N LYS A 96 -2.12 -1.58 12.00
CA LYS A 96 -3.32 -0.90 11.43
C LYS A 96 -3.16 0.62 11.32
N ARG A 97 -2.41 1.20 12.24
CA ARG A 97 -2.10 2.64 12.26
C ARG A 97 -1.17 3.10 11.11
N MET A 98 -0.53 2.17 10.38
CA MET A 98 0.33 2.50 9.23
C MET A 98 -0.45 3.26 8.16
N SER A 99 -1.62 2.74 7.76
CA SER A 99 -2.47 3.32 6.72
C SER A 99 -2.86 4.79 6.98
N PRO A 100 -3.47 5.15 8.12
CA PRO A 100 -3.85 6.54 8.38
C PRO A 100 -2.64 7.46 8.59
N ILE A 101 -1.57 6.98 9.25
CA ILE A 101 -0.38 7.81 9.49
C ILE A 101 0.28 8.19 8.16
N ILE A 102 0.57 7.22 7.29
CA ILE A 102 1.21 7.48 5.99
C ILE A 102 0.34 8.37 5.12
N PHE A 103 -0.96 8.10 5.08
CA PHE A 103 -1.88 8.91 4.29
C PHE A 103 -1.82 10.38 4.71
N ILE A 104 -1.97 10.66 6.01
CA ILE A 104 -2.00 12.03 6.55
C ILE A 104 -0.63 12.70 6.39
N THR A 105 0.46 12.04 6.77
CA THR A 105 1.80 12.65 6.73
C THR A 105 2.24 12.95 5.30
N SER A 106 1.90 12.09 4.34
CA SER A 106 2.23 12.28 2.93
C SER A 106 1.47 13.47 2.33
N ILE A 107 0.17 13.58 2.62
CA ILE A 107 -0.67 14.70 2.15
C ILE A 107 -0.20 16.02 2.74
N LEU A 108 0.08 16.06 4.05
CA LEU A 108 0.61 17.25 4.70
C LEU A 108 1.96 17.64 4.09
N THR A 109 2.87 16.69 3.91
CA THR A 109 4.16 16.95 3.27
C THR A 109 3.97 17.58 1.89
N GLN A 110 3.08 17.02 1.06
CA GLN A 110 2.80 17.56 -0.27
C GLN A 110 2.14 18.95 -0.24
N LEU A 111 1.17 19.16 0.66
CA LEU A 111 0.41 20.40 0.79
C LEU A 111 1.30 21.58 1.16
N PHE A 112 2.24 21.36 2.08
CA PHE A 112 3.18 22.39 2.54
C PHE A 112 4.42 22.51 1.64
N GLY A 113 4.48 21.80 0.51
CA GLY A 113 5.53 21.95 -0.49
C GLY A 113 6.79 21.11 -0.25
N GLY A 114 6.69 20.06 0.57
CA GLY A 114 7.76 19.06 0.69
C GLY A 114 7.94 18.29 -0.61
N SER A 115 9.20 18.07 -0.99
CA SER A 115 9.57 17.28 -2.17
C SER A 115 9.45 15.78 -1.87
N ALA A 116 8.23 15.24 -1.97
CA ALA A 116 7.96 13.83 -1.77
C ALA A 116 7.22 13.22 -2.98
N GLY A 117 7.55 11.96 -3.29
CA GLY A 117 6.86 11.21 -4.33
C GLY A 117 5.55 10.58 -3.85
N ARG A 118 4.62 10.34 -4.78
CA ARG A 118 3.36 9.62 -4.54
C ARG A 118 3.50 8.10 -4.56
N GLU A 119 4.68 7.60 -4.96
CA GLU A 119 4.96 6.17 -5.15
C GLU A 119 4.97 5.41 -3.82
N ALA A 120 5.83 5.85 -2.89
CA ALA A 120 6.01 5.20 -1.59
C ALA A 120 4.72 5.19 -0.75
N PRO A 121 3.95 6.29 -0.63
CA PRO A 121 2.69 6.28 0.10
C PRO A 121 1.67 5.30 -0.47
N ALA A 122 1.58 5.15 -1.79
CA ALA A 122 0.60 4.26 -2.39
C ALA A 122 0.95 2.78 -2.26
N VAL A 123 2.21 2.40 -2.43
CA VAL A 123 2.63 1.01 -2.19
C VAL A 123 2.49 0.64 -0.72
N GLN A 124 2.83 1.55 0.19
CA GLN A 124 2.71 1.31 1.63
C GLN A 124 1.24 1.23 2.07
N LEU A 125 0.38 2.11 1.55
CA LEU A 125 -1.06 2.10 1.86
C LEU A 125 -1.71 0.82 1.31
N SER A 126 -1.43 0.45 0.06
CA SER A 126 -1.96 -0.76 -0.58
C SER A 126 -1.53 -2.02 0.16
N GLY A 127 -0.23 -2.14 0.46
CA GLY A 127 0.30 -3.29 1.20
C GLY A 127 -0.23 -3.40 2.61
N ALA A 128 -0.33 -2.29 3.35
CA ALA A 128 -0.93 -2.29 4.68
C ALA A 128 -2.41 -2.73 4.62
N LEU A 129 -3.21 -2.18 3.71
CA LEU A 129 -4.63 -2.54 3.60
C LEU A 129 -4.84 -4.01 3.23
N ILE A 130 -4.04 -4.54 2.31
CA ILE A 130 -4.10 -5.95 1.93
C ILE A 130 -3.61 -6.88 3.03
N ASP A 131 -2.61 -6.47 3.81
CA ASP A 131 -2.17 -7.25 4.97
C ASP A 131 -3.30 -7.42 6.00
N HIS A 132 -4.01 -6.32 6.29
CA HIS A 132 -5.18 -6.33 7.18
C HIS A 132 -6.31 -7.19 6.62
N LEU A 133 -6.56 -7.08 5.31
CA LEU A 133 -7.60 -7.86 4.66
C LEU A 133 -7.26 -9.35 4.62
N SER A 134 -5.98 -9.69 4.41
CA SER A 134 -5.47 -11.07 4.43
C SER A 134 -5.68 -11.72 5.79
N HIS A 135 -5.47 -10.97 6.87
CA HIS A 135 -5.77 -11.42 8.23
C HIS A 135 -7.28 -11.64 8.44
N ILE A 136 -8.14 -10.72 7.98
CA ILE A 136 -9.61 -10.85 8.10
C ILE A 136 -10.12 -12.07 7.33
N LEU A 137 -9.57 -12.32 6.15
CA LEU A 137 -9.89 -13.45 5.28
C LEU A 137 -9.21 -14.77 5.73
N LYS A 138 -8.40 -14.73 6.81
CA LYS A 138 -7.66 -15.88 7.36
C LYS A 138 -6.80 -16.58 6.31
N ILE A 139 -6.16 -15.80 5.45
CA ILE A 139 -5.20 -16.30 4.45
C ILE A 139 -3.99 -16.88 5.18
N SER A 140 -3.47 -18.02 4.74
CA SER A 140 -2.26 -18.64 5.31
C SER A 140 -1.04 -17.74 5.16
N GLU A 141 -0.07 -17.84 6.08
CA GLU A 141 1.16 -17.03 6.05
C GLU A 141 1.93 -17.15 4.72
N ASP A 142 1.95 -18.33 4.11
CA ASP A 142 2.60 -18.53 2.81
C ASP A 142 1.88 -17.78 1.69
N ASN A 143 0.54 -17.81 1.68
CA ASN A 143 -0.27 -17.08 0.69
C ASN A 143 -0.28 -15.58 0.95
N ARG A 144 -0.14 -15.17 2.21
CA ARG A 144 -0.07 -13.76 2.62
C ARG A 144 1.13 -13.04 1.99
N LYS A 145 2.30 -13.69 1.90
CA LYS A 145 3.47 -13.12 1.21
C LYS A 145 3.16 -12.77 -0.25
N ILE A 146 2.47 -13.68 -0.94
CA ILE A 146 2.03 -13.48 -2.33
C ILE A 146 1.06 -12.30 -2.41
N CYS A 147 0.12 -12.21 -1.46
CA CYS A 147 -0.82 -11.08 -1.39
C CYS A 147 -0.10 -9.74 -1.17
N LEU A 148 0.91 -9.69 -0.29
CA LEU A 148 1.73 -8.52 -0.06
C LEU A 148 2.49 -8.10 -1.32
N ILE A 149 3.19 -9.03 -1.98
CA ILE A 149 3.92 -8.76 -3.23
C ILE A 149 2.96 -8.22 -4.30
N ALA A 150 1.85 -8.92 -4.54
CA ALA A 150 0.85 -8.52 -5.52
C ALA A 150 0.25 -7.14 -5.21
N SER A 151 0.03 -6.81 -3.93
CA SER A 151 -0.52 -5.52 -3.52
C SER A 151 0.45 -4.35 -3.69
N ILE A 152 1.75 -4.56 -3.47
CA ILE A 152 2.79 -3.57 -3.71
C ILE A 152 2.87 -3.27 -5.21
N GLY A 153 2.91 -4.34 -6.02
CA GLY A 153 2.90 -4.23 -7.48
C GLY A 153 1.66 -3.52 -8.02
N ALA A 154 0.47 -3.94 -7.58
CA ALA A 154 -0.80 -3.31 -7.94
C ALA A 154 -0.90 -1.85 -7.48
N GLY A 155 -0.37 -1.50 -6.31
CA GLY A 155 -0.34 -0.13 -5.81
C GLY A 155 0.58 0.77 -6.64
N PHE A 156 1.75 0.26 -7.03
CA PHE A 156 2.65 0.97 -7.93
C PHE A 156 2.00 1.17 -9.31
N ALA A 157 1.48 0.08 -9.90
CA ALA A 157 0.76 0.12 -11.17
C ALA A 157 -0.41 1.11 -11.14
N GLY A 158 -1.18 1.14 -10.05
CA GLY A 158 -2.34 2.02 -9.88
C GLY A 158 -1.98 3.50 -9.84
N VAL A 159 -0.88 3.88 -9.19
CA VAL A 159 -0.44 5.29 -9.12
C VAL A 159 0.13 5.81 -10.43
N PHE A 160 0.77 4.93 -11.20
CA PHE A 160 1.40 5.30 -12.46
C PHE A 160 0.53 5.08 -13.69
N GLY A 161 -0.53 4.28 -13.58
CA GLY A 161 -1.29 3.81 -14.73
C GLY A 161 -0.45 2.89 -15.63
N LEU A 162 0.54 2.20 -15.07
CA LEU A 162 1.49 1.34 -15.80
C LEU A 162 1.46 -0.09 -15.24
N PRO A 163 0.49 -0.94 -15.66
CA PRO A 163 0.34 -2.29 -15.13
C PRO A 163 1.59 -3.16 -15.28
N LEU A 164 2.23 -3.10 -16.45
CA LEU A 164 3.43 -3.90 -16.77
C LEU A 164 4.66 -3.50 -15.93
N ALA A 165 4.68 -2.30 -15.35
CA ALA A 165 5.78 -1.86 -14.50
C ALA A 165 5.62 -2.32 -13.04
N GLY A 166 4.39 -2.63 -12.63
CA GLY A 166 4.09 -3.12 -11.27
C GLY A 166 3.93 -4.64 -11.17
N ALA A 167 3.76 -5.34 -12.29
CA ALA A 167 3.65 -6.80 -12.36
C ALA A 167 5.03 -7.47 -12.30
#